data_AF-A0A6V8CEB5-F1
#
_entry.id   AF-A0A6V8CEB5-F1
#
_cell.length_a   1.000
_cell.length_b   1.000
_cell.length_c   1.000
_cell.angle_alpha   90.00
_cell.angle_beta   90.00
_cell.angle_gamma   90.00
#
_symmetry.space_group_name_H-M   'P 1'
#
loop_
_entity.id
_entity.type
_entity.pdbx_description
1 polymer ?
#
loop_
_entity_poly.entity_id
_entity_poly.type
_entity_poly.pdbx_seq_one_letter_code
_entity_poly.pdbx_strand_id
1 'polypeptide(L)'
;HEVCWGRKDLLADAKELQPMRDFVLPPSDPIAPYFSGTLKEKFGFGSAYLVFKNGEPAAAFKANTRNRIIEVTDYEGREDAWRIVKEFAWEHQMPLTSEIRIGGRRLSSS
;
A
#
# COMPACT_ATOMS: atom_id res chain seq x y z
N HIS A 1 17.82 -31.85 2.10
CA HIS A 1 17.15 -30.67 2.65
C HIS A 1 18.24 -29.62 2.87
N GLU A 2 18.52 -28.82 1.86
CA GLU A 2 19.56 -27.80 1.92
C GLU A 2 18.89 -26.50 2.37
N VAL A 3 19.21 -26.04 3.57
CA VAL A 3 18.70 -24.78 4.10
C VAL A 3 19.54 -23.67 3.47
N CYS A 4 19.02 -23.05 2.41
CA CYS A 4 19.64 -21.87 1.79
C CYS A 4 19.46 -20.65 2.69
N TRP A 5 20.47 -20.30 3.48
CA TRP A 5 20.50 -19.11 4.36
C TRP A 5 20.71 -17.78 3.59
N GLY A 6 20.09 -17.66 2.42
CA GLY A 6 20.23 -16.50 1.54
C GLY A 6 21.47 -16.56 0.64
N ARG A 7 21.35 -15.89 -0.51
CA ARG A 7 22.44 -15.72 -1.49
C ARG A 7 23.12 -14.38 -1.22
N LYS A 8 24.30 -14.41 -0.58
CA LYS A 8 25.07 -13.20 -0.22
C LYS A 8 25.43 -12.34 -1.43
N ASP A 9 25.62 -12.98 -2.57
CA ASP A 9 25.74 -12.39 -3.90
C ASP A 9 24.54 -11.49 -4.25
N LEU A 10 23.31 -11.97 -4.06
CA LEU A 10 22.11 -11.16 -4.31
C LEU A 10 22.01 -9.91 -3.41
N LEU A 11 22.56 -9.97 -2.19
CA LEU A 11 22.60 -8.81 -1.28
C LEU A 11 23.67 -7.78 -1.69
N ALA A 12 24.78 -8.23 -2.30
CA ALA A 12 25.80 -7.34 -2.83
C ALA A 12 25.27 -6.57 -4.04
N ASP A 13 24.53 -7.26 -4.92
CA ASP A 13 23.94 -6.70 -6.14
C ASP A 13 22.67 -5.88 -5.84
N ALA A 14 22.06 -6.05 -4.66
CA ALA A 14 20.85 -5.31 -4.26
C ALA A 14 21.03 -3.79 -4.28
N LYS A 15 22.26 -3.29 -4.12
CA LYS A 15 22.57 -1.85 -4.18
C LYS A 15 22.49 -1.27 -5.59
N GLU A 16 22.54 -2.12 -6.61
CA GLU A 16 22.43 -1.73 -8.02
C GLU A 16 21.00 -1.86 -8.55
N LEU A 17 20.08 -2.41 -7.74
CA LEU A 17 18.68 -2.53 -8.11
C LEU A 17 18.05 -1.13 -8.22
N GLN A 18 17.22 -0.98 -9.24
CA GLN A 18 16.41 0.22 -9.36
C GLN A 18 15.53 0.38 -8.12
N PRO A 19 15.31 1.63 -7.67
CA PRO A 19 14.41 1.91 -6.56
C PRO A 19 13.07 1.20 -6.77
N MET A 20 12.57 0.56 -5.71
CA MET A 20 11.27 -0.11 -5.77
C MET A 20 10.20 0.90 -6.15
N ARG A 21 9.42 0.56 -7.19
CA ARG A 21 8.30 1.38 -7.65
C ARG A 21 7.30 1.59 -6.50
N ASP A 22 6.64 2.74 -6.47
CA ASP A 22 5.49 2.96 -5.61
C ASP A 22 4.38 1.94 -5.90
N PHE A 23 3.79 1.35 -4.86
CA PHE A 23 2.78 0.31 -5.03
C PHE A 23 1.81 0.24 -3.85
N VAL A 24 0.70 -0.48 -4.05
CA VAL A 24 -0.26 -0.83 -3.00
C VAL A 24 -0.19 -2.34 -2.78
N LEU A 25 -0.02 -2.75 -1.53
CA LEU A 25 -0.07 -4.14 -1.09
C LEU A 25 -1.48 -4.47 -0.54
N PRO A 26 -2.26 -5.33 -1.21
CA PRO A 26 -3.57 -5.74 -0.72
C PRO A 26 -3.49 -6.58 0.57
N PRO A 27 -4.50 -6.53 1.44
CA PRO A 27 -4.54 -7.37 2.64
C PRO A 27 -4.65 -8.87 2.33
N SER A 28 -5.06 -9.24 1.10
CA SER A 28 -5.12 -10.61 0.62
C SER A 28 -3.79 -11.14 0.09
N ASP A 29 -2.77 -10.29 -0.04
CA ASP A 29 -1.47 -10.70 -0.54
C ASP A 29 -0.78 -11.65 0.46
N PRO A 30 -0.16 -12.77 0.00
CA PRO A 30 0.56 -13.70 0.88
C PRO A 30 1.62 -13.05 1.77
N ILE A 31 2.21 -11.92 1.37
CA ILE A 31 3.22 -11.23 2.20
C ILE A 31 2.62 -10.23 3.20
N ALA A 32 1.32 -9.92 3.12
CA ALA A 32 0.67 -8.97 4.02
C ALA A 32 0.86 -9.27 5.52
N PRO A 33 0.87 -10.53 6.01
CA PRO A 33 1.09 -10.84 7.42
C PRO A 33 2.42 -10.32 7.99
N TYR A 34 3.47 -10.20 7.17
CA TYR A 34 4.76 -9.67 7.58
C TYR A 34 4.72 -8.17 7.93
N PHE A 35 3.69 -7.45 7.48
CA PHE A 35 3.49 -6.02 7.75
C PHE A 35 2.41 -5.74 8.81
N SER A 36 1.91 -6.78 9.48
CA SER A 36 0.85 -6.63 10.50
C SER A 36 1.25 -5.72 11.67
N GLY A 37 2.49 -5.82 12.15
CA GLY A 37 3.05 -4.91 13.15
C GLY A 37 3.10 -3.46 12.65
N THR A 38 3.63 -3.25 11.44
CA THR A 38 3.69 -1.93 10.80
C THR A 38 2.30 -1.29 10.64
N LEU A 39 1.31 -2.06 10.19
CA LEU A 39 -0.07 -1.60 10.03
C LEU A 39 -0.66 -1.11 11.36
N LYS A 40 -0.47 -1.89 12.44
CA LYS A 40 -1.01 -1.56 13.75
C LYS A 40 -0.29 -0.36 14.37
N GLU A 41 1.04 -0.33 14.32
CA GLU A 41 1.86 0.66 15.01
C GLU A 41 1.89 2.01 14.28
N LYS A 42 1.99 2.02 12.94
CA LYS A 42 2.05 3.27 12.17
C LYS A 42 0.69 3.82 11.77
N PHE A 43 -0.29 2.95 11.55
CA PHE A 43 -1.57 3.35 10.92
C PHE A 43 -2.82 2.91 11.71
N GLY A 44 -2.66 2.25 12.87
CA GLY A 44 -3.79 1.85 13.71
C GLY A 44 -4.70 0.75 13.14
N PHE A 45 -4.30 0.10 12.05
CA PHE A 45 -5.10 -0.94 11.40
C PHE A 45 -4.62 -2.35 11.74
N GLY A 46 -5.56 -3.29 11.92
CA GLY A 46 -5.24 -4.72 12.02
C GLY A 46 -5.09 -5.39 10.65
N SER A 47 -5.79 -4.90 9.64
CA SER A 47 -5.74 -5.34 8.24
C SER A 47 -6.25 -4.22 7.34
N ALA A 48 -5.46 -3.86 6.33
CA ALA A 48 -5.73 -2.78 5.39
C ALA A 48 -4.87 -2.95 4.14
N TYR A 49 -5.17 -2.19 3.09
CA TYR A 49 -4.25 -1.99 1.98
C TYR A 49 -3.09 -1.13 2.47
N LEU A 50 -1.85 -1.54 2.20
CA LEU A 50 -0.64 -0.82 2.60
C LEU A 50 -0.02 -0.12 1.40
N VAL A 51 0.22 1.19 1.51
CA VAL A 51 0.75 2.01 0.42
C VAL A 51 2.24 2.24 0.64
N PHE A 52 3.05 1.86 -0.34
CA PHE A 52 4.49 2.04 -0.32
C PHE A 52 4.90 3.16 -1.26
N LYS A 53 5.74 4.07 -0.75
CA LYS A 53 6.40 5.12 -1.53
C LYS A 53 7.90 5.01 -1.37
N ASN A 54 8.63 4.87 -2.48
CA ASN A 54 10.09 4.63 -2.48
C ASN A 54 10.51 3.50 -1.52
N GLY A 55 9.70 2.45 -1.45
CA GLY A 55 9.92 1.29 -0.59
C GLY A 55 9.61 1.44 0.89
N GLU A 56 9.13 2.60 1.33
CA GLU A 56 8.71 2.83 2.71
C GLU A 56 7.18 2.84 2.84
N PRO A 57 6.60 2.27 3.92
CA PRO A 57 5.19 2.41 4.22
C PRO A 57 4.80 3.88 4.42
N ALA A 58 3.99 4.43 3.51
CA ALA A 58 3.65 5.84 3.45
C ALA A 58 2.21 6.14 3.92
N ALA A 59 1.31 5.19 3.72
CA ALA A 59 -0.08 5.26 4.16
C ALA A 59 -0.70 3.86 4.21
N ALA A 60 -1.88 3.74 4.80
CA ALA A 60 -2.72 2.57 4.70
C ALA A 60 -4.19 2.99 4.55
N PHE A 61 -5.01 2.15 3.92
CA PHE A 61 -6.43 2.44 3.75
C PHE A 61 -7.30 1.21 3.83
N LYS A 62 -8.52 1.39 4.33
CA LYS A 62 -9.59 0.40 4.25
C LYS A 62 -10.49 0.74 3.08
N ALA A 63 -10.93 -0.30 2.38
CA ALA A 63 -11.85 -0.13 1.29
C ALA A 63 -12.84 -1.29 1.19
N ASN A 64 -14.06 -0.95 0.77
CA ASN A 64 -15.02 -1.91 0.27
C ASN A 64 -14.90 -1.99 -1.25
N THR A 65 -14.88 -3.20 -1.78
CA THR A 65 -14.89 -3.40 -3.24
C THR A 65 -16.21 -4.02 -3.66
N ARG A 66 -16.99 -3.30 -4.46
CA ARG A 66 -18.27 -3.76 -5.01
C ARG A 66 -18.38 -3.31 -6.45
N ASN A 67 -18.86 -4.17 -7.34
CA ASN A 67 -19.04 -3.85 -8.76
C ASN A 67 -17.79 -3.23 -9.41
N ARG A 68 -16.60 -3.70 -9.02
CA ARG A 68 -15.28 -3.16 -9.45
C ARG A 68 -15.02 -1.69 -9.06
N ILE A 69 -15.77 -1.13 -8.12
CA ILE A 69 -15.51 0.19 -7.54
C ILE A 69 -14.82 -0.02 -6.20
N ILE A 70 -13.72 0.70 -5.97
CA ILE A 70 -13.03 0.76 -4.69
C ILE A 70 -13.58 1.96 -3.92
N GLU A 71 -14.37 1.68 -2.89
CA GLU A 71 -14.85 2.68 -1.95
C GLU A 71 -13.92 2.74 -0.75
N VAL A 72 -13.11 3.80 -0.65
CA VAL A 72 -12.21 4.00 0.47
C VAL A 72 -13.00 4.53 1.67
N THR A 73 -13.00 3.77 2.78
CA THR A 73 -13.76 4.09 4.00
C THR A 73 -12.90 4.74 5.08
N ASP A 74 -11.63 4.35 5.15
CA ASP A 74 -10.65 4.87 6.11
C ASP A 74 -9.30 5.04 5.42
N TYR A 75 -8.56 6.08 5.76
CA TYR A 75 -7.23 6.35 5.24
C TYR A 75 -6.37 6.98 6.34
N GLU A 76 -5.19 6.42 6.57
CA GLU A 76 -4.21 6.92 7.53
C GLU A 76 -2.83 7.06 6.87
N GLY A 77 -2.11 8.13 7.20
CA GLY A 77 -0.77 8.40 6.69
C GLY A 77 -0.69 9.64 5.82
N ARG A 78 0.32 9.68 4.93
CA ARG A 78 0.69 10.90 4.21
C ARG A 78 -0.31 11.27 3.11
N GLU A 79 -0.62 12.55 2.95
CA GLU A 79 -1.52 13.06 1.89
C GLU A 79 -0.96 12.77 0.48
N ASP A 80 0.36 12.88 0.30
CA ASP A 80 1.01 12.68 -1.01
C ASP A 80 1.03 11.23 -1.48
N ALA A 81 0.74 10.27 -0.59
CA ALA A 81 0.59 8.85 -0.94
C ALA A 81 -0.78 8.55 -1.59
N TRP A 82 -1.75 9.46 -1.52
CA TRP A 82 -3.05 9.31 -2.19
C TRP A 82 -2.93 9.15 -3.71
N ARG A 83 -1.92 9.78 -4.32
CA ARG A 83 -1.63 9.61 -5.76
C ARG A 83 -1.39 8.14 -6.10
N ILE A 84 -0.71 7.39 -5.25
CA ILE A 84 -0.38 5.97 -5.47
C ILE A 84 -1.65 5.11 -5.42
N VAL A 85 -2.59 5.43 -4.52
CA VAL A 85 -3.91 4.77 -4.46
C VAL A 85 -4.68 4.98 -5.78
N LYS A 86 -4.64 6.19 -6.34
CA LYS A 86 -5.28 6.50 -7.63
C LYS A 86 -4.64 5.75 -8.79
N GLU A 87 -3.32 5.68 -8.85
CA GLU A 87 -2.62 4.91 -9.90
C GLU A 87 -2.95 3.42 -9.78
N PHE A 88 -2.97 2.84 -8.57
CA PHE A 88 -3.40 1.46 -8.35
C PHE A 88 -4.81 1.20 -8.88
N ALA A 89 -5.77 2.04 -8.53
CA ALA A 89 -7.14 1.96 -9.04
C ALA A 89 -7.21 2.03 -10.58
N TRP A 90 -6.45 2.92 -11.19
CA TRP A 90 -6.36 3.06 -12.64
C TRP A 90 -5.76 1.81 -13.30
N GLU A 91 -4.65 1.29 -12.78
CA GLU A 91 -3.98 0.08 -13.30
C GLU A 91 -4.90 -1.15 -13.24
N HIS A 92 -5.74 -1.24 -12.20
CA HIS A 92 -6.69 -2.32 -12.01
C HIS A 92 -8.04 -2.09 -12.71
N GLN A 93 -8.23 -0.96 -13.42
CA GLN A 93 -9.50 -0.57 -14.04
C GLN A 93 -10.68 -0.54 -13.03
N MET A 94 -10.39 -0.09 -11.82
CA MET A 94 -11.33 -0.03 -10.71
C MET A 94 -11.49 1.41 -10.24
N PRO A 95 -12.57 2.13 -10.59
CA PRO A 95 -12.78 3.50 -10.15
C PRO A 95 -12.75 3.64 -8.62
N LEU A 96 -12.22 4.76 -8.13
CA LEU A 96 -12.23 5.11 -6.71
C LEU A 96 -13.41 5.99 -6.36
N THR A 97 -13.99 5.74 -5.19
CA THR A 97 -14.85 6.68 -4.48
C THR A 97 -14.31 6.87 -3.07
N SER A 98 -14.38 8.09 -2.55
CA SER A 98 -13.99 8.39 -1.16
C SER A 98 -14.78 9.58 -0.62
N GLU A 99 -15.31 9.44 0.59
CA GLU A 99 -15.89 10.58 1.33
C GLU A 99 -14.90 11.16 2.37
N ILE A 100 -13.71 10.59 2.46
CA ILE A 100 -12.72 10.85 3.51
C ILE A 100 -12.07 12.22 3.36
N ARG A 101 -11.73 12.84 4.50
CA ARG A 101 -10.93 14.05 4.59
C ARG A 101 -9.55 13.75 5.18
N ILE A 102 -8.47 14.16 4.52
CA ILE A 102 -7.11 14.14 5.08
C ILE A 102 -6.72 15.58 5.41
N GLY A 103 -6.32 15.85 6.67
CA GLY A 103 -5.88 17.19 7.07
C GLY A 103 -6.90 18.31 6.84
N GLY A 104 -8.21 17.99 6.85
CA GLY A 104 -9.29 18.94 6.59
C GLY A 104 -9.67 19.15 5.12
N ARG A 105 -8.92 18.59 4.15
CA ARG A 105 -9.27 18.61 2.72
C ARG A 105 -10.01 17.34 2.32
N ARG A 106 -11.09 17.50 1.57
CA ARG A 106 -11.84 16.37 1.00
C ARG A 106 -11.00 15.73 -0.10
N LEU A 107 -10.74 14.43 0.02
CA LEU A 107 -10.26 13.67 -1.13
C LEU A 107 -11.44 13.52 -2.09
N SER A 108 -11.29 14.09 -3.29
CA SER A 108 -12.26 13.86 -4.37
C SER A 108 -11.72 12.80 -5.33
N SER A 109 -12.60 11.92 -5.76
CA SER A 109 -12.39 11.13 -6.96
C SER A 109 -12.41 12.07 -8.16
N SER A 110 -11.43 11.92 -9.05
CA SER A 110 -11.42 12.54 -10.39
C SER A 110 -11.53 11.43 -11.42
#